data_AF-A0A1Y1WX55-F1
#
_entry.id   AF-A0A1Y1WX55-F1
#
_cell.length_a   1.000
_cell.length_b   1.000
_cell.length_c   1.000
_cell.angle_alpha   90.00
_cell.angle_beta   90.00
_cell.angle_gamma   90.00
#
_symmetry.space_group_name_H-M   'P 1'
#
loop_
_entity.id
_entity.type
_entity.pdbx_description
1 polymer ?
#
loop_
_entity_poly.entity_id
_entity_poly.type
_entity_poly.pdbx_seq_one_letter_code
_entity_poly.pdbx_strand_id
1 'polypeptide(L)'
;MYNKSLLIYFIFIITYVQIIYSYVLSYTYDNITDYDKYSKHIYIYDKNKVLKKSEVLKSEGDYNINYLCKNDICIPVSTDFLEEFAEIPDEKGNIKRYIIQSSYYHKKYDKKTYEGRSNCTSTNEQINNQSNENCYTSVLISFECNSDSQCITNKCIDGFCIFNKENPTEMCTYNYSFSIIFGGHSYMHCGREIGDICKRNKECSSYNCFKYKNNNICARPKRPSV
;
A
#
# COMPACT_ATOMS: atom_id res chain seq x y z
N MET A 1 -4.93 37.13 51.46
CA MET A 1 -6.37 37.06 51.13
C MET A 1 -6.49 36.72 49.65
N TYR A 2 -6.96 35.52 49.32
CA TYR A 2 -7.13 35.11 47.92
C TYR A 2 -8.36 35.82 47.34
N ASN A 3 -8.19 36.49 46.19
CA ASN A 3 -9.24 37.31 45.60
C ASN A 3 -10.25 36.40 44.89
N LYS A 4 -11.40 36.10 45.54
CA LYS A 4 -12.45 35.18 45.05
C LYS A 4 -12.88 35.48 43.61
N SER A 5 -12.86 36.75 43.19
CA SER A 5 -13.21 37.18 41.84
C SER A 5 -12.22 36.65 40.77
N LEU A 6 -10.93 36.60 41.11
CA LEU A 6 -9.87 36.13 40.22
C LEU A 6 -9.94 34.60 40.01
N LEU A 7 -10.37 33.88 41.04
CA LEU A 7 -10.55 32.43 41.01
C LEU A 7 -11.76 32.03 40.15
N ILE A 8 -12.85 32.82 40.19
CA ILE A 8 -14.02 32.65 39.31
C ILE A 8 -13.63 32.90 37.85
N TYR A 9 -12.83 33.93 37.58
CA TYR A 9 -12.36 34.22 36.22
C TYR A 9 -11.46 33.11 35.67
N PHE A 10 -10.60 32.53 36.50
CA PHE A 10 -9.78 31.37 36.13
C PHE A 10 -10.62 30.13 35.83
N ILE A 11 -11.63 29.83 36.66
CA ILE A 11 -12.56 28.73 36.41
C ILE A 11 -13.32 28.99 35.10
N PHE A 12 -13.79 30.22 34.87
CA PHE A 12 -14.50 30.59 33.65
C PHE A 12 -13.63 30.41 32.40
N ILE A 13 -12.36 30.84 32.44
CA ILE A 13 -11.40 30.61 31.35
C ILE A 13 -11.17 29.11 31.13
N ILE A 14 -10.97 28.32 32.19
CA ILE A 14 -10.76 26.87 32.07
C ILE A 14 -12.01 26.17 31.51
N THR A 15 -13.22 26.61 31.87
CA THR A 15 -14.48 26.05 31.34
C THR A 15 -14.83 26.56 29.94
N TYR A 16 -14.36 27.75 29.55
CA TYR A 16 -14.63 28.37 28.24
C TYR A 16 -13.60 28.00 27.18
N VAL A 17 -12.39 27.60 27.59
CA VAL A 17 -11.45 26.89 26.72
C VAL A 17 -12.03 25.50 26.46
N GLN A 18 -12.86 25.40 25.43
CA GLN A 18 -13.27 24.13 24.85
C GLN A 18 -11.99 23.35 24.50
N ILE A 19 -11.69 22.31 25.27
CA ILE A 19 -10.51 21.48 25.01
C ILE A 19 -10.81 20.67 23.76
N ILE A 20 -10.25 21.10 22.62
CA ILE A 20 -10.29 20.34 21.37
C ILE A 20 -9.38 19.12 21.57
N TYR A 21 -9.97 17.96 21.85
CA TYR A 21 -9.25 16.70 21.83
C TYR A 21 -9.17 16.19 20.39
N SER A 22 -7.96 16.08 19.85
CA SER A 22 -7.70 15.30 18.65
C SER A 22 -7.18 13.93 19.06
N TYR A 23 -7.79 12.86 18.54
CA TYR A 23 -7.35 11.50 18.74
C TYR A 23 -6.75 10.95 17.45
N VAL A 24 -5.61 10.26 17.58
CA VAL A 24 -4.99 9.52 16.48
C VAL A 24 -5.18 8.03 16.74
N LEU A 25 -5.94 7.37 15.88
CA LEU A 25 -6.05 5.91 15.87
C LEU A 25 -4.94 5.34 14.99
N SER A 26 -4.21 4.34 15.48
CA SER A 26 -3.11 3.73 14.73
C SER A 26 -3.39 2.27 14.47
N TYR A 27 -3.32 1.88 13.20
CA TYR A 27 -3.41 0.50 12.74
C TYR A 27 -2.08 0.08 12.13
N THR A 28 -1.66 -1.16 12.36
CA THR A 28 -0.43 -1.76 11.87
C THR A 28 -0.76 -3.02 11.07
N TYR A 29 0.25 -3.68 10.52
CA TYR A 29 0.09 -5.00 9.89
C TYR A 29 -0.75 -5.99 10.72
N ASP A 30 -0.58 -6.00 12.04
CA ASP A 30 -1.17 -7.00 12.94
C ASP A 30 -2.66 -6.75 13.20
N ASN A 31 -3.12 -5.50 13.20
CA ASN A 31 -4.49 -5.13 13.57
C ASN A 31 -5.23 -4.31 12.50
N ILE A 32 -4.69 -4.17 11.28
CA ILE A 32 -5.33 -3.40 10.20
C ILE A 32 -6.76 -3.86 9.90
N THR A 33 -7.10 -5.14 10.10
CA THR A 33 -8.46 -5.65 9.91
C THR A 33 -9.47 -5.14 10.92
N ASP A 34 -9.02 -4.59 12.04
CA ASP A 34 -9.90 -3.98 13.05
C ASP A 34 -10.36 -2.58 12.61
N TYR A 35 -9.75 -2.03 11.56
CA TYR A 35 -10.15 -0.76 10.97
C TYR A 35 -11.38 -0.94 10.07
N ASP A 36 -12.44 -0.16 10.28
CA ASP A 36 -13.70 -0.28 9.53
C ASP A 36 -13.56 -0.13 8.00
N LYS A 37 -12.49 0.53 7.51
CA LYS A 37 -12.19 0.69 6.08
C LYS A 37 -10.92 -0.02 5.63
N TYR A 38 -10.51 -1.08 6.33
CA TYR A 38 -9.29 -1.84 6.01
C TYR A 38 -9.20 -2.29 4.55
N SER A 39 -10.33 -2.55 3.90
CA SER A 39 -10.40 -3.01 2.50
C SER A 39 -9.84 -1.99 1.49
N LYS A 40 -9.59 -0.75 1.89
CA LYS A 40 -8.90 0.26 1.07
C LYS A 40 -7.38 0.12 1.08
N HIS A 41 -6.84 -0.50 2.13
CA HIS A 41 -5.40 -0.65 2.36
C HIS A 41 -4.93 -2.07 2.08
N ILE A 42 -5.84 -3.04 2.11
CA ILE A 42 -5.57 -4.44 1.86
C ILE A 42 -6.19 -4.81 0.51
N TYR A 43 -5.33 -5.18 -0.43
CA TYR A 43 -5.78 -5.83 -1.64
C TYR A 43 -6.27 -7.24 -1.33
N ILE A 44 -7.58 -7.44 -1.47
CA ILE A 44 -8.25 -8.73 -1.34
C ILE A 44 -8.50 -9.26 -2.74
N TYR A 45 -7.88 -10.39 -3.06
CA TYR A 45 -7.96 -11.00 -4.37
C TYR A 45 -9.28 -11.75 -4.59
N ASP A 46 -9.66 -11.89 -5.86
CA ASP A 46 -10.71 -12.82 -6.28
C ASP A 46 -10.15 -14.24 -6.30
N LYS A 47 -10.65 -15.11 -5.42
CA LYS A 47 -10.20 -16.51 -5.27
C LYS A 47 -10.31 -17.30 -6.58
N ASN A 48 -11.24 -16.95 -7.46
CA ASN A 48 -11.43 -17.64 -8.73
C ASN A 48 -10.42 -17.21 -9.81
N LYS A 49 -9.62 -16.16 -9.54
CA LYS A 49 -8.63 -15.60 -10.47
C LYS A 49 -7.19 -15.84 -10.02
N VAL A 50 -6.99 -16.62 -8.97
CA VAL A 50 -5.65 -17.08 -8.58
C VAL A 50 -5.14 -18.02 -9.66
N LEU A 51 -3.95 -17.75 -10.17
CA LEU A 51 -3.32 -18.54 -11.22
C LEU A 51 -1.95 -19.01 -10.79
N LYS A 52 -1.50 -20.12 -11.38
CA LYS A 52 -0.08 -20.46 -11.34
C LYS A 52 0.69 -19.54 -12.29
N LYS A 53 1.95 -19.26 -11.97
CA LYS A 53 2.82 -18.45 -12.84
C LYS A 53 2.88 -18.99 -14.28
N SER A 54 2.93 -20.30 -14.44
CA SER A 54 2.93 -20.95 -15.76
C SER A 54 1.65 -20.72 -16.58
N GLU A 55 0.52 -20.46 -15.91
CA GLU A 55 -0.76 -20.12 -16.54
C GLU A 55 -0.82 -18.63 -16.87
N VAL A 56 -0.31 -17.77 -15.96
CA VAL A 56 -0.16 -16.33 -16.19
C VAL A 56 0.67 -16.05 -17.45
N LEU A 57 1.79 -16.77 -17.64
CA LEU A 57 2.64 -16.61 -18.83
C LEU A 57 1.96 -16.99 -20.15
N LYS A 58 0.88 -17.79 -20.10
CA LYS A 58 0.08 -18.19 -21.26
C LYS A 58 -1.17 -17.33 -21.43
N SER A 59 -1.47 -16.45 -20.48
CA SER A 59 -2.66 -15.63 -20.56
C SER A 59 -2.58 -14.68 -21.76
N GLU A 60 -3.70 -14.58 -22.46
CA GLU A 60 -3.91 -13.64 -23.55
C GLU A 60 -4.90 -12.56 -23.06
N GLY A 61 -4.54 -11.28 -23.18
CA GLY A 61 -5.48 -10.17 -23.01
C GLY A 61 -5.22 -9.20 -21.85
N ASP A 62 -5.87 -8.04 -21.98
CA ASP A 62 -5.92 -6.86 -21.10
C ASP A 62 -4.60 -6.31 -20.51
N TYR A 63 -4.09 -5.28 -21.18
CA TYR A 63 -2.94 -4.47 -20.74
C TYR A 63 -3.14 -3.75 -19.40
N ASN A 64 -4.36 -3.79 -18.83
CA ASN A 64 -4.68 -3.18 -17.54
C ASN A 64 -4.55 -4.15 -16.35
N ILE A 65 -4.25 -5.43 -16.60
CA ILE A 65 -4.08 -6.44 -15.55
C ILE A 65 -2.60 -6.80 -15.43
N ASN A 66 -2.09 -6.63 -14.22
CA ASN A 66 -0.82 -7.20 -13.79
C ASN A 66 -1.09 -8.39 -12.86
N TYR A 67 -0.05 -9.14 -12.53
CA TYR A 67 -0.12 -10.18 -11.51
C TYR A 67 0.98 -10.00 -10.50
N LEU A 68 0.63 -9.97 -9.22
CA LEU A 68 1.59 -10.04 -8.12
C LEU A 68 1.77 -11.52 -7.75
N CYS A 69 3.00 -11.99 -7.80
CA CYS A 69 3.32 -13.40 -7.58
C CYS A 69 4.16 -13.60 -6.31
N LYS A 70 3.79 -14.60 -5.53
CA LYS A 70 4.61 -15.14 -4.44
C LYS A 70 4.79 -16.63 -4.68
N ASN A 71 6.05 -17.04 -4.87
CA ASN A 71 6.39 -18.39 -5.32
C ASN A 71 5.72 -18.68 -6.69
N ASP A 72 5.01 -19.79 -6.83
CA ASP A 72 4.30 -20.13 -8.08
C ASP A 72 2.86 -19.58 -8.12
N ILE A 73 2.39 -18.91 -7.06
CA ILE A 73 1.02 -18.43 -6.93
C ILE A 73 0.95 -16.94 -7.28
N CYS A 74 0.05 -16.59 -8.19
CA CYS A 74 -0.12 -15.23 -8.68
C CYS A 74 -1.56 -14.77 -8.50
N ILE A 75 -1.73 -13.55 -8.01
CA ILE A 75 -3.02 -12.87 -7.92
C ILE A 75 -3.06 -11.72 -8.94
N PRO A 76 -4.20 -11.49 -9.63
CA PRO A 76 -4.33 -10.34 -10.49
C PRO A 76 -4.28 -9.08 -9.63
N VAL A 77 -3.69 -8.00 -10.14
CA VAL A 77 -3.66 -6.68 -9.53
C VAL A 77 -3.89 -5.64 -10.62
N SER A 78 -4.47 -4.50 -10.26
CA SER A 78 -4.61 -3.39 -11.21
C SER A 78 -3.24 -2.83 -11.57
N THR A 79 -3.14 -2.08 -12.66
CA THR A 79 -1.85 -1.49 -13.02
C THR A 79 -1.45 -0.28 -12.19
N ASP A 80 -2.43 0.37 -11.57
CA ASP A 80 -2.26 1.44 -10.60
C ASP A 80 -2.45 0.88 -9.19
N PHE A 81 -1.82 -0.28 -8.93
CA PHE A 81 -1.82 -0.92 -7.62
C PHE A 81 -1.20 0.04 -6.59
N LEU A 82 -2.01 0.48 -5.62
CA LEU A 82 -1.65 1.53 -4.65
C LEU A 82 -1.78 1.07 -3.21
N GLU A 83 -2.38 -0.10 -2.98
CA GLU A 83 -2.60 -0.66 -1.66
C GLU A 83 -1.26 -0.93 -0.94
N GLU A 84 -1.23 -0.75 0.37
CA GLU A 84 -0.03 -0.96 1.17
C GLU A 84 0.17 -2.45 1.54
N PHE A 85 -0.94 -3.20 1.57
CA PHE A 85 -0.97 -4.63 1.89
C PHE A 85 -1.66 -5.45 0.79
N ALA A 86 -1.28 -6.72 0.67
CA ALA A 86 -2.01 -7.69 -0.14
C ALA A 86 -2.14 -9.03 0.58
N GLU A 87 -3.27 -9.70 0.35
CA GLU A 87 -3.46 -11.08 0.77
C GLU A 87 -3.16 -12.04 -0.38
N ILE A 88 -2.32 -13.05 -0.13
CA ILE A 88 -1.95 -14.06 -1.12
C ILE A 88 -2.09 -15.44 -0.46
N PRO A 89 -2.77 -16.40 -1.09
CA PRO A 89 -2.88 -17.76 -0.56
C PRO A 89 -1.56 -18.52 -0.74
N ASP A 90 -1.29 -19.45 0.17
CA ASP A 90 -0.29 -20.50 -0.04
C ASP A 90 -0.87 -21.68 -0.85
N GLU A 91 -0.05 -22.70 -1.14
CA GLU A 91 -0.46 -23.89 -1.89
C GLU A 91 -1.58 -24.70 -1.22
N LYS A 92 -1.77 -24.53 0.09
CA LYS A 92 -2.83 -25.18 0.88
C LYS A 92 -4.08 -24.31 0.99
N GLY A 93 -4.07 -23.11 0.40
CA GLY A 93 -5.15 -22.13 0.49
C GLY A 93 -5.16 -21.29 1.77
N ASN A 94 -4.12 -21.39 2.61
CA ASN A 94 -4.02 -20.52 3.78
C ASN A 94 -3.68 -19.11 3.31
N ILE A 95 -4.49 -18.15 3.72
CA ILE A 95 -4.31 -16.76 3.34
C ILE A 95 -3.25 -16.14 4.24
N LYS A 96 -2.23 -15.53 3.62
CA LYS A 96 -1.25 -14.72 4.32
C LYS A 96 -1.25 -13.30 3.77
N ARG A 97 -1.23 -12.33 4.68
CA ARG A 97 -1.05 -10.92 4.35
C ARG A 97 0.42 -10.59 4.18
N TYR A 98 0.71 -9.66 3.29
CA TYR A 98 2.05 -9.12 3.09
C TYR A 98 1.98 -7.61 2.98
N ILE A 99 2.99 -6.93 3.51
CA ILE A 99 3.33 -5.56 3.14
C ILE A 99 3.96 -5.64 1.75
N ILE A 100 3.35 -4.96 0.80
CA ILE A 100 3.74 -4.99 -0.61
C ILE A 100 4.59 -3.78 -1.00
N GLN A 101 4.46 -2.68 -0.25
CA GLN A 101 5.28 -1.49 -0.49
C GLN A 101 6.75 -1.76 -0.15
N SER A 102 7.53 -2.02 -1.20
CA SER A 102 8.96 -2.31 -1.10
C SER A 102 9.78 -1.15 -1.66
N SER A 103 10.93 -0.86 -1.07
CA SER A 103 11.82 0.20 -1.55
C SER A 103 13.26 -0.26 -1.72
N TYR A 104 13.96 0.39 -2.65
CA TYR A 104 15.35 0.09 -2.98
C TYR A 104 16.36 0.67 -1.97
N TYR A 105 15.94 1.62 -1.12
CA TYR A 105 16.79 2.23 -0.09
C TYR A 105 15.95 2.68 1.10
N HIS A 106 16.58 2.97 2.25
CA HIS A 106 16.03 3.74 3.38
C HIS A 106 15.61 5.18 3.00
N LYS A 107 15.07 5.42 1.81
CA LYS A 107 14.16 6.53 1.64
C LYS A 107 12.98 6.15 2.54
N LYS A 108 12.95 6.74 3.73
CA LYS A 108 11.78 6.71 4.60
C LYS A 108 10.63 7.32 3.79
N TYR A 109 9.95 6.51 3.00
CA TYR A 109 8.55 6.77 2.74
C TYR A 109 7.92 6.87 4.12
N ASP A 110 7.08 7.89 4.34
CA ASP A 110 6.32 7.94 5.58
C ASP A 110 5.66 6.59 5.72
N LYS A 111 5.97 5.88 6.80
CA LYS A 111 5.53 4.49 7.05
C LYS A 111 4.03 4.41 7.32
N LYS A 112 3.31 5.46 6.94
CA LYS A 112 2.18 6.07 7.62
C LYS A 112 1.35 6.81 6.59
N THR A 113 0.15 6.32 6.33
CA THR A 113 -0.87 7.06 5.60
C THR A 113 -1.82 7.70 6.62
N TYR A 114 -2.13 8.99 6.45
CA TYR A 114 -3.07 9.72 7.30
C TYR A 114 -4.41 9.87 6.58
N GLU A 115 -5.48 9.36 7.20
CA GLU A 115 -6.85 9.65 6.77
C GLU A 115 -7.56 10.52 7.81
N GLY A 116 -8.05 11.69 7.38
CA GLY A 116 -8.88 12.55 8.22
C GLY A 116 -10.33 12.09 8.25
N ARG A 117 -10.92 11.99 9.44
CA ARG A 117 -12.35 11.73 9.63
C ARG A 117 -12.98 12.84 10.46
N SER A 118 -14.09 13.40 9.96
CA SER A 118 -14.96 14.33 10.68
C SER A 118 -16.13 13.55 11.31
N ASN A 119 -15.87 12.77 12.35
CA ASN A 119 -16.93 12.00 13.02
C ASN A 119 -16.87 12.25 14.52
N CYS A 120 -17.61 13.26 14.97
CA CYS A 120 -17.91 13.44 16.37
C CYS A 120 -19.32 12.91 16.60
N THR A 121 -19.45 11.76 17.26
CA THR A 121 -20.68 11.44 18.00
C THR A 121 -20.41 11.87 19.44
N SER A 122 -20.55 13.16 19.70
CA SER A 122 -20.68 13.64 21.07
C SER A 122 -21.93 12.98 21.65
N THR A 123 -21.76 12.12 22.65
CA THR A 123 -22.86 11.60 23.47
C THR A 123 -23.45 12.65 24.41
N ASN A 124 -23.00 13.91 24.35
CA ASN A 124 -23.75 15.00 24.93
C ASN A 124 -24.85 15.37 23.94
N GLU A 125 -26.05 14.89 24.23
CA GLU A 125 -27.29 15.35 23.62
C GLU A 125 -27.25 16.88 23.49
N GLN A 126 -27.68 17.31 22.31
CA GLN A 126 -27.76 18.69 21.86
C GLN A 126 -28.53 19.56 22.85
N ILE A 127 -27.82 20.20 23.77
CA ILE A 127 -28.33 21.39 24.45
C ILE A 127 -27.72 22.57 23.72
N ASN A 128 -28.54 23.18 22.87
CA ASN A 128 -28.28 24.34 22.01
C ASN A 128 -27.66 23.98 20.66
N ASN A 129 -28.39 24.27 19.57
CA ASN A 129 -28.09 24.07 18.15
C ASN A 129 -26.82 24.80 17.63
N GLN A 130 -25.71 24.71 18.36
CA GLN A 130 -24.41 25.25 17.98
C GLN A 130 -23.53 24.05 17.70
N SER A 131 -23.20 23.82 16.42
CA SER A 131 -22.25 22.78 16.01
C SER A 131 -20.84 23.17 16.43
N ASN A 132 -20.59 23.18 17.73
CA ASN A 132 -19.28 23.43 18.30
C ASN A 132 -18.65 22.06 18.56
N GLU A 133 -17.86 21.60 17.58
CA GLU A 133 -16.57 20.90 17.77
C GLU A 133 -16.20 20.18 16.46
N ASN A 134 -15.25 20.75 15.72
CA ASN A 134 -14.56 20.03 14.66
C ASN A 134 -13.59 19.02 15.30
N CYS A 135 -14.09 17.90 15.84
CA CYS A 135 -13.22 16.82 16.28
C CYS A 135 -12.81 15.99 15.05
N TYR A 136 -11.52 16.11 14.73
CA TYR A 136 -10.86 15.32 13.69
C TYR A 136 -10.25 14.08 14.34
N THR A 137 -10.78 12.91 13.98
CA THR A 137 -10.05 11.66 14.21
C THR A 137 -9.10 11.46 13.05
N SER A 138 -7.81 11.40 13.33
CA SER A 138 -6.81 11.02 12.33
C SER A 138 -6.58 9.52 12.42
N VAL A 139 -6.76 8.81 11.32
CA VAL A 139 -6.39 7.39 11.23
C VAL A 139 -5.01 7.32 10.63
N LEU A 140 -4.13 6.57 11.30
CA LEU A 140 -2.77 6.33 10.91
C LEU A 140 -2.61 4.87 10.51
N ILE A 141 -2.32 4.63 9.24
CA ILE A 141 -2.07 3.28 8.72
C ILE A 141 -0.57 3.06 8.62
N SER A 142 -0.06 2.23 9.52
CA SER A 142 1.35 1.87 9.62
C SER A 142 1.65 0.59 8.83
N PHE A 143 2.56 0.68 7.86
CA PHE A 143 3.09 -0.47 7.13
C PHE A 143 4.54 -0.77 7.54
N GLU A 144 4.87 -0.51 8.81
CA GLU A 144 6.13 -0.94 9.40
C GLU A 144 6.16 -2.47 9.57
N CYS A 145 7.25 -3.09 9.14
CA CYS A 145 7.46 -4.52 9.35
C CYS A 145 8.19 -4.80 10.68
N ASN A 146 7.82 -5.87 11.36
CA ASN A 146 8.46 -6.40 12.57
C ASN A 146 9.23 -7.69 12.29
N SER A 147 9.00 -8.33 11.14
CA SER A 147 9.74 -9.51 10.70
C SER A 147 9.83 -9.58 9.18
N ASP A 148 10.85 -10.28 8.67
CA ASP A 148 11.01 -10.55 7.23
C ASP A 148 9.75 -11.13 6.61
N SER A 149 9.09 -12.03 7.34
CA SER A 149 7.94 -12.79 6.86
C SER A 149 6.69 -11.94 6.58
N GLN A 150 6.63 -10.70 7.09
CA GLN A 150 5.56 -9.75 6.81
C GLN A 150 5.77 -9.03 5.47
N CYS A 151 6.99 -8.99 4.95
CA CYS A 151 7.30 -8.36 3.67
C CYS A 151 7.10 -9.34 2.52
N ILE A 152 6.52 -8.86 1.42
CA ILE A 152 6.41 -9.67 0.18
C ILE A 152 7.79 -10.10 -0.35
N THR A 153 8.81 -9.26 -0.14
CA THR A 153 10.23 -9.53 -0.46
C THR A 153 10.92 -10.47 0.52
N ASN A 154 10.24 -10.85 1.61
CA ASN A 154 10.83 -11.59 2.72
C ASN A 154 12.10 -10.91 3.29
N LYS A 155 12.10 -9.57 3.40
CA LYS A 155 13.22 -8.81 3.96
C LYS A 155 12.76 -7.50 4.59
N CYS A 156 12.92 -7.41 5.91
CA CYS A 156 12.58 -6.28 6.75
C CYS A 156 13.85 -5.69 7.37
N ILE A 157 14.13 -4.41 7.14
CA ILE A 157 15.24 -3.69 7.78
C ILE A 157 14.73 -2.38 8.36
N ASP A 158 14.95 -2.16 9.66
CA ASP A 158 14.53 -0.95 10.39
C ASP A 158 13.04 -0.60 10.23
N GLY A 159 12.21 -1.64 10.14
CA GLY A 159 10.77 -1.53 9.92
C GLY A 159 10.37 -1.21 8.48
N PHE A 160 11.26 -1.39 7.49
CA PHE A 160 10.96 -1.22 6.08
C PHE A 160 11.11 -2.54 5.31
N CYS A 161 10.13 -2.83 4.45
CA CYS A 161 10.28 -3.86 3.44
C CYS A 161 11.21 -3.36 2.33
N ILE A 162 12.29 -4.09 2.10
CA ILE A 162 13.27 -3.75 1.07
C ILE A 162 13.36 -4.85 0.02
N PHE A 163 13.72 -4.48 -1.20
CA PHE A 163 13.92 -5.47 -2.25
C PHE A 163 14.99 -6.49 -1.86
N ASN A 164 14.65 -7.77 -2.02
CA ASN A 164 15.50 -8.88 -1.65
C ASN A 164 16.06 -9.55 -2.91
N LYS A 165 17.38 -9.59 -3.06
CA LYS A 165 18.02 -10.21 -4.22
C LYS A 165 17.89 -11.73 -4.23
N GLU A 166 17.75 -12.36 -3.06
CA GLU A 166 17.63 -13.82 -2.92
C GLU A 166 16.18 -14.28 -3.08
N ASN A 167 15.21 -13.42 -2.71
CA ASN A 167 13.78 -13.67 -2.84
C ASN A 167 13.10 -12.45 -3.49
N PRO A 168 13.37 -12.18 -4.78
CA PRO A 168 12.83 -11.01 -5.44
C PRO A 168 11.31 -11.11 -5.51
N THR A 169 10.62 -10.01 -5.22
CA THR A 169 9.20 -9.92 -5.54
C THR A 169 9.05 -10.05 -7.03
N GLU A 170 8.17 -10.95 -7.44
CA GLU A 170 7.91 -11.18 -8.84
C GLU A 170 6.56 -10.59 -9.21
N MET A 171 6.56 -9.79 -10.26
CA MET A 171 5.37 -9.28 -10.89
C MET A 171 5.34 -9.77 -12.33
N CYS A 172 4.16 -10.07 -12.85
CA CYS A 172 3.95 -10.33 -14.27
C CYS A 172 3.13 -9.19 -14.87
N THR A 173 3.58 -8.64 -15.98
CA THR A 173 2.89 -7.54 -16.66
C THR A 173 2.93 -7.74 -18.16
N TYR A 174 1.92 -7.22 -18.84
CA TYR A 174 1.87 -7.21 -20.29
C TYR A 174 2.80 -6.15 -20.85
N ASN A 175 3.64 -6.60 -21.79
CA ASN A 175 4.54 -5.75 -22.54
C ASN A 175 4.09 -5.69 -23.98
N TYR A 176 4.03 -4.48 -24.52
CA TYR A 176 3.73 -4.26 -25.93
C TYR A 176 5.02 -4.18 -26.75
N SER A 177 5.04 -4.91 -27.86
CA SER A 177 6.11 -4.88 -28.84
C SER A 177 5.53 -4.59 -30.22
N PHE A 178 6.09 -3.61 -30.91
CA PHE A 178 5.69 -3.25 -32.27
C PHE A 178 6.84 -3.51 -33.24
N SER A 179 6.54 -4.24 -34.31
CA SER A 179 7.43 -4.40 -35.46
C SER A 179 6.70 -3.99 -36.72
N ILE A 180 7.40 -3.31 -37.63
CA ILE A 180 6.84 -2.87 -38.93
C ILE A 180 6.36 -4.08 -39.75
N ILE A 181 7.00 -5.25 -39.60
CA ILE A 181 6.73 -6.44 -40.42
C ILE A 181 5.60 -7.31 -39.84
N PHE A 182 5.49 -7.38 -38.50
CA PHE A 182 4.57 -8.30 -37.81
C PHE A 182 3.45 -7.58 -37.04
N GLY A 183 3.39 -6.25 -37.13
CA GLY A 183 2.46 -5.43 -36.36
C GLY A 183 2.79 -5.38 -34.87
N GLY A 184 1.80 -4.94 -34.10
CA GLY A 184 1.85 -4.89 -32.64
C GLY A 184 1.39 -6.20 -32.02
N HIS A 185 2.12 -6.70 -31.04
CA HIS A 185 1.68 -7.81 -30.19
C HIS A 185 2.02 -7.52 -28.73
N SER A 186 1.21 -8.08 -27.85
CA SER A 186 1.42 -8.02 -26.41
C SER A 186 1.85 -9.40 -25.92
N TYR A 187 2.74 -9.43 -24.93
CA TYR A 187 3.14 -10.68 -24.28
C TYR A 187 3.30 -10.47 -22.79
N MET A 188 2.95 -11.49 -22.02
CA MET A 188 3.17 -11.50 -20.57
C MET A 188 4.64 -11.77 -20.28
N HIS A 189 5.24 -10.96 -19.40
CA HIS A 189 6.58 -11.22 -18.88
C HIS A 189 6.59 -11.07 -17.36
N CYS A 190 7.19 -12.05 -16.71
CA CYS A 190 7.38 -12.06 -15.27
C CYS A 190 8.83 -11.69 -14.92
N GLY A 191 9.00 -10.86 -13.91
CA GLY A 191 10.31 -10.44 -13.45
C GLY A 191 10.19 -9.57 -12.21
N ARG A 192 11.27 -8.83 -11.92
CA ARG A 192 11.29 -7.91 -10.79
C ARG A 192 10.20 -6.85 -10.90
N GLU A 193 9.64 -6.50 -9.75
CA GLU A 193 8.65 -5.44 -9.61
C GLU A 193 9.21 -4.06 -9.96
N ILE A 194 8.33 -3.12 -10.28
CA ILE A 194 8.66 -1.71 -10.50
C ILE A 194 9.37 -1.15 -9.27
N GLY A 195 10.45 -0.40 -9.49
CA GLY A 195 11.27 0.21 -8.45
C GLY A 195 12.44 -0.64 -7.97
N ASP A 196 12.46 -1.95 -8.23
CA ASP A 196 13.59 -2.82 -7.90
C ASP A 196 14.78 -2.55 -8.82
N ILE A 197 15.99 -2.90 -8.36
CA ILE A 197 17.23 -2.79 -9.13
C ILE A 197 17.19 -3.73 -10.32
N CYS A 198 17.71 -3.26 -11.42
CA CYS A 198 17.94 -4.10 -12.58
C CYS A 198 19.28 -3.78 -13.23
N LYS A 199 19.86 -4.75 -13.93
CA LYS A 199 20.99 -4.51 -14.83
C LYS A 199 20.57 -4.51 -16.29
N ARG A 200 19.51 -5.23 -16.61
CA ARG A 200 19.02 -5.45 -17.98
C ARG A 200 17.51 -5.41 -18.00
N ASN A 201 16.94 -4.98 -19.11
CA ASN A 201 15.49 -4.91 -19.36
C ASN A 201 14.76 -6.19 -18.98
N LYS A 202 15.28 -7.35 -19.43
CA LYS A 202 14.68 -8.67 -19.17
C LYS A 202 14.57 -9.06 -17.68
N GLU A 203 15.28 -8.38 -16.78
CA GLU A 203 15.18 -8.65 -15.34
C GLU A 203 13.90 -8.07 -14.74
N CYS A 204 13.31 -7.04 -15.37
CA CYS A 204 12.08 -6.39 -14.94
C CYS A 204 10.87 -7.04 -15.59
N SER A 205 9.77 -7.14 -14.84
CA SER A 205 8.47 -7.59 -15.38
C SER A 205 8.04 -6.75 -16.59
N SER A 206 8.27 -5.45 -16.52
CA SER A 206 7.95 -4.45 -17.54
C SER A 206 8.91 -4.41 -18.73
N TYR A 207 9.89 -5.33 -18.77
CA TYR A 207 10.97 -5.34 -19.75
C TYR A 207 11.68 -3.96 -19.88
N ASN A 208 11.64 -3.14 -18.83
CA ASN A 208 12.08 -1.75 -18.86
C ASN A 208 12.97 -1.46 -17.65
N CYS A 209 14.28 -1.53 -17.88
CA CYS A 209 15.29 -1.19 -16.90
C CYS A 209 15.86 0.20 -17.23
N PHE A 210 15.51 1.21 -16.44
CA PHE A 210 15.87 2.59 -16.72
C PHE A 210 16.80 3.17 -15.66
N LYS A 211 17.66 4.10 -16.08
CA LYS A 211 18.58 4.79 -15.18
C LYS A 211 17.85 5.85 -14.38
N TYR A 212 17.83 5.70 -13.05
CA TYR A 212 17.32 6.67 -12.09
C TYR A 212 18.42 7.07 -11.10
N LYS A 213 18.85 8.33 -11.15
CA LYS A 213 20.03 8.83 -10.40
C LYS A 213 21.27 7.97 -10.67
N ASN A 214 21.80 7.32 -9.64
CA ASN A 214 23.04 6.52 -9.69
C ASN A 214 22.80 5.02 -9.91
N ASN A 215 21.55 4.60 -10.15
CA ASN A 215 21.18 3.20 -10.26
C ASN A 215 20.24 2.96 -11.44
N ASN A 216 20.13 1.71 -11.85
CA ASN A 216 19.12 1.27 -12.81
C ASN A 216 18.00 0.55 -12.04
N ILE A 217 16.75 0.94 -12.30
CA ILE A 217 15.57 0.38 -11.65
C ILE A 217 14.52 -0.03 -12.68
N CYS A 218 13.64 -0.96 -12.29
CA CYS A 218 12.52 -1.37 -13.10
C CYS A 218 11.48 -0.26 -13.18
N ALA A 219 11.12 0.15 -14.40
CA ALA A 219 10.10 1.17 -14.67
C ALA A 219 8.76 0.53 -15.05
N ARG A 220 7.74 1.36 -15.24
CA ARG A 220 6.47 0.94 -15.87
C ARG A 220 6.71 0.42 -17.31
N PRO A 221 5.89 -0.54 -17.79
CA PRO A 221 5.98 -1.02 -19.16
C PRO A 221 5.65 0.09 -20.15
N LYS A 222 6.20 0.00 -21.36
CA LYS A 222 5.79 0.87 -22.47
C LYS A 222 4.41 0.43 -22.93
N ARG A 223 3.43 1.33 -22.89
CA ARG A 223 2.09 1.09 -23.40
C ARG A 223 1.91 1.70 -24.79
N PRO A 224 1.01 1.14 -25.62
CA PRO A 224 0.59 1.82 -26.85
C PRO A 224 0.00 3.18 -26.49
N SER A 225 0.35 4.21 -27.26
CA SER A 225 -0.40 5.47 -27.24
C SER A 225 -1.80 5.17 -27.81
N VAL A 226 -2.83 5.44 -27.00
CA VAL A 226 -4.24 5.42 -27.46
C VAL A 226 -4.51 6.68 -28.27
#